data_AF-A0A368HFK4-F1
#
_entry.id   AF-A0A368HFK4-F1
#
_cell.length_a   1.000
_cell.length_b   1.000
_cell.length_c   1.000
_cell.angle_alpha   90.00
_cell.angle_beta   90.00
_cell.angle_gamma   90.00
#
_symmetry.space_group_name_H-M   'P 1'
#
loop_
_entity.id
_entity.type
_entity.pdbx_description
1 polymer ?
#
loop_
_entity_poly.entity_id
_entity_poly.type
_entity_poly.pdbx_seq_one_letter_code
_entity_poly.pdbx_strand_id
1 'polypeptide(L)'
;MRKARVSAFAVHGVKPVWRLVTQSGLTLTATANHPLLTPRGWAPLADLAIGDELAAAVSAPFFGIEPLAAPERLARLVRAQLQAGTMTAIPEAVFRAPRSDVARFFAAVVDRHWAEGVRAAATALDDLRHLAARLGYRCRTVTEGRDVRLLVGAEVRAALANGTDGAPPRATIEWDRISAIEPAGEAPVYDIEVPGVHNFLANGLIVHNSTYARCGIIVNVTPFEPEWEGHVTLEFSNTSPLPAKIYANEGVAQVIFFEADESCETSYKDRGGKYQGQKGVTLPKT
;
A
#
# COMPACT_ATOMS: atom_id res chain seq x y z
N MET A 1 2.81 -12.02 9.51
CA MET A 1 1.78 -11.35 8.69
C MET A 1 0.40 -11.85 9.08
N ARG A 2 -0.65 -11.02 8.96
CA ARG A 2 -2.05 -11.41 9.23
C ARG A 2 -3.01 -10.68 8.29
N LYS A 3 -4.19 -11.23 8.04
CA LYS A 3 -5.28 -10.50 7.38
C LYS A 3 -5.76 -9.37 8.29
N ALA A 4 -6.10 -8.23 7.70
CA ALA A 4 -6.74 -7.12 8.38
C ALA A 4 -7.76 -6.48 7.43
N ARG A 5 -8.81 -5.87 8.01
CA ARG A 5 -9.74 -5.03 7.24
C ARG A 5 -9.18 -3.62 7.19
N VAL A 6 -9.31 -2.97 6.04
CA VAL A 6 -9.07 -1.54 5.90
C VAL A 6 -10.16 -0.81 6.70
N SER A 7 -9.76 0.08 7.61
CA SER A 7 -10.67 0.84 8.46
C SER A 7 -11.04 2.20 7.87
N ALA A 8 -10.13 2.81 7.12
CA ALA A 8 -10.35 4.10 6.46
C ALA A 8 -9.55 4.18 5.16
N PHE A 9 -9.98 5.07 4.26
CA PHE A 9 -9.21 5.48 3.09
C PHE A 9 -9.29 7.00 2.94
N ALA A 10 -8.20 7.63 2.52
CA ALA A 10 -8.10 9.07 2.32
C ALA A 10 -7.53 9.36 0.93
N VAL A 11 -8.13 10.32 0.23
CA VAL A 11 -7.67 10.78 -1.09
C VAL A 11 -6.73 11.95 -0.89
N HIS A 12 -5.49 11.86 -1.37
CA HIS A 12 -4.48 12.93 -1.24
C HIS A 12 -4.18 13.64 -2.57
N GLY A 13 -5.09 13.51 -3.54
CA GLY A 13 -5.00 14.19 -4.84
C GLY A 13 -3.93 13.60 -5.75
N VAL A 14 -3.52 14.38 -6.75
CA VAL A 14 -2.48 14.01 -7.71
C VAL A 14 -1.13 14.50 -7.20
N LYS A 15 -0.15 13.60 -7.08
CA LYS A 15 1.21 13.92 -6.61
C LYS A 15 2.27 13.31 -7.52
N PRO A 16 3.48 13.90 -7.57
CA PRO A 16 4.64 13.24 -8.15
C PRO A 16 4.89 11.89 -7.49
N VAL A 17 5.18 10.89 -8.31
CA VAL A 17 5.43 9.51 -7.87
C VAL A 17 6.72 8.98 -8.47
N TRP A 18 7.30 8.01 -7.78
CA TRP A 18 8.51 7.30 -8.18
C TRP A 18 8.18 5.82 -8.26
N ARG A 19 8.68 5.18 -9.31
CA ARG A 19 8.62 3.75 -9.49
C ARG A 19 9.90 3.13 -8.95
N LEU A 20 9.74 2.29 -7.93
CA LEU A 20 10.78 1.47 -7.34
C LEU A 20 10.68 0.05 -7.89
N VAL A 21 11.82 -0.55 -8.23
CA VAL A 21 11.93 -1.95 -8.65
C VAL A 21 12.98 -2.65 -7.80
N THR A 22 12.71 -3.87 -7.35
CA THR A 22 13.67 -4.71 -6.63
C THR A 22 14.34 -5.75 -7.53
N GLN A 23 15.33 -6.47 -7.01
CA GLN A 23 16.02 -7.54 -7.74
C GLN A 23 15.12 -8.74 -8.02
N SER A 24 14.18 -9.08 -7.13
CA SER A 24 13.16 -10.09 -7.44
C SER A 24 12.09 -9.60 -8.42
N GLY A 25 12.13 -8.32 -8.81
CA GLY A 25 11.18 -7.70 -9.73
C GLY A 25 9.88 -7.27 -9.06
N LEU A 26 9.86 -7.05 -7.74
CA LEU A 26 8.78 -6.33 -7.08
C LEU A 26 8.76 -4.89 -7.58
N THR A 27 7.57 -4.36 -7.86
CA THR A 27 7.44 -2.95 -8.24
C THR A 27 6.46 -2.23 -7.31
N LEU A 28 6.80 -0.99 -6.97
CA LEU A 28 5.95 -0.10 -6.21
C LEU A 28 6.02 1.29 -6.83
N THR A 29 4.86 1.90 -7.00
CA THR A 29 4.76 3.32 -7.37
C THR A 29 4.22 4.08 -6.17
N ALA A 30 4.99 5.01 -5.63
CA ALA A 30 4.64 5.75 -4.43
C ALA A 30 5.24 7.15 -4.42
N THR A 31 4.80 7.99 -3.49
CA THR A 31 5.37 9.33 -3.28
C THR A 31 6.76 9.23 -2.63
N ALA A 32 7.59 10.26 -2.82
CA ALA A 32 8.95 10.29 -2.27
C ALA A 32 9.00 10.13 -0.74
N ASN A 33 8.00 10.64 -0.02
CA ASN A 33 7.93 10.53 1.44
C ASN A 33 7.35 9.20 1.94
N HIS A 34 6.94 8.27 1.06
CA HIS A 34 6.25 7.06 1.48
C HIS A 34 7.22 6.11 2.21
N PRO A 35 6.92 5.71 3.47
CA PRO A 35 7.86 4.91 4.26
C PRO A 35 7.88 3.43 3.83
N LEU A 36 9.08 2.92 3.62
CA LEU A 36 9.38 1.53 3.31
C LEU A 36 10.22 0.90 4.43
N LEU A 37 9.96 -0.37 4.74
CA LEU A 37 10.68 -1.06 5.80
C LEU A 37 12.05 -1.56 5.30
N THR A 38 13.12 -1.06 5.91
CA THR A 38 14.52 -1.45 5.65
C THR A 38 15.10 -2.23 6.85
N PRO A 39 16.28 -2.87 6.73
CA PRO A 39 16.98 -3.48 7.87
C PRO A 39 17.27 -2.51 9.02
N ARG A 40 17.37 -1.21 8.74
CA ARG A 40 17.64 -0.15 9.72
C ARG A 40 16.35 0.49 10.28
N GLY A 41 15.18 0.02 9.87
CA GLY A 41 13.89 0.60 10.21
C GLY A 41 13.20 1.26 9.01
N TRP A 42 12.19 2.08 9.30
CA TRP A 42 11.42 2.77 8.27
C TRP A 42 12.22 3.92 7.66
N ALA A 43 12.28 3.98 6.34
CA ALA A 43 12.88 5.08 5.59
C ALA A 43 11.93 5.55 4.48
N PRO A 44 11.83 6.86 4.20
CA PRO A 44 11.06 7.36 3.08
C PRO A 44 11.73 6.94 1.77
N LEU A 45 10.94 6.75 0.71
CA LEU A 45 11.43 6.38 -0.62
C LEU A 45 12.55 7.32 -1.12
N ALA A 46 12.45 8.62 -0.83
CA ALA A 46 13.43 9.65 -1.20
C ALA A 46 14.85 9.40 -0.67
N ASP A 47 14.95 8.72 0.47
CA ASP A 47 16.22 8.50 1.16
C ASP A 47 16.86 7.16 0.76
N LEU A 48 16.18 6.38 -0.10
CA LEU A 48 16.66 5.09 -0.56
C LEU A 48 17.49 5.23 -1.83
N ALA A 49 18.51 4.39 -1.95
CA ALA A 49 19.36 4.27 -3.12
C ALA A 49 19.28 2.87 -3.75
N ILE A 50 19.68 2.77 -5.02
CA ILE A 50 19.93 1.48 -5.66
C ILE A 50 20.96 0.72 -4.81
N GLY A 51 20.64 -0.53 -4.48
CA GLY A 51 21.47 -1.35 -3.62
C GLY A 51 21.00 -1.45 -2.16
N ASP A 52 20.14 -0.54 -1.68
CA ASP A 52 19.48 -0.69 -0.38
C ASP A 52 18.52 -1.88 -0.39
N GLU A 53 18.22 -2.42 0.79
CA GLU A 53 17.35 -3.58 0.97
C GLU A 53 16.00 -3.20 1.60
N LEU A 54 14.93 -3.80 1.08
CA LEU A 54 13.57 -3.62 1.54
C LEU A 54 12.96 -4.94 1.99
N ALA A 55 12.06 -4.87 2.96
CA ALA A 55 11.30 -6.03 3.40
C ALA A 55 10.28 -6.43 2.33
N ALA A 56 10.44 -7.64 1.79
CA ALA A 56 9.60 -8.22 0.76
C ALA A 56 8.87 -9.46 1.29
N ALA A 57 7.54 -9.51 1.13
CA ALA A 57 6.77 -10.71 1.40
C ALA A 57 6.89 -11.70 0.25
N VAL A 58 7.87 -12.58 0.34
CA VAL A 58 8.11 -13.66 -0.63
C VAL A 58 7.05 -14.77 -0.54
N SER A 59 6.33 -14.86 0.57
CA SER A 59 5.20 -15.78 0.76
C SER A 59 4.13 -15.14 1.63
N ALA A 60 2.92 -14.99 1.08
CA ALA A 60 1.78 -14.37 1.77
C ALA A 60 0.53 -15.25 1.57
N PRO A 61 0.36 -16.35 2.32
CA PRO A 61 -0.60 -17.43 2.05
C PRO A 61 -2.06 -17.09 2.41
N PHE A 62 -2.52 -15.88 2.07
CA PHE A 62 -3.87 -15.42 2.35
C PHE A 62 -4.75 -15.59 1.12
N PHE A 63 -5.84 -16.35 1.27
CA PHE A 63 -6.79 -16.63 0.19
C PHE A 63 -8.20 -16.14 0.53
N GLY A 64 -9.01 -15.88 -0.48
CA GLY A 64 -10.41 -15.57 -0.27
C GLY A 64 -11.24 -16.85 -0.13
N ILE A 65 -12.56 -16.69 -0.19
CA ILE A 65 -13.54 -17.76 0.04
C ILE A 65 -14.56 -17.89 -1.09
N GLU A 66 -14.48 -17.05 -2.12
CA GLU A 66 -15.47 -16.97 -3.19
C GLU A 66 -15.06 -17.89 -4.36
N PRO A 67 -15.72 -19.03 -4.58
CA PRO A 67 -15.28 -19.99 -5.60
C PRO A 67 -15.39 -19.43 -7.02
N LEU A 68 -14.46 -19.84 -7.88
CA LEU A 68 -14.54 -19.58 -9.31
C LEU A 68 -15.35 -20.68 -10.00
N ALA A 69 -16.32 -20.29 -10.83
CA ALA A 69 -17.16 -21.24 -11.55
C ALA A 69 -16.37 -22.16 -12.50
N ALA A 70 -15.32 -21.65 -13.15
CA ALA A 70 -14.47 -22.42 -14.06
C ALA A 70 -13.04 -21.83 -14.14
N PRO A 71 -12.17 -22.08 -13.12
CA PRO A 71 -10.84 -21.47 -13.03
C PRO A 71 -9.99 -21.66 -14.29
N GLU A 72 -9.99 -22.87 -14.86
CA GLU A 72 -9.16 -23.25 -16.01
C GLU A 72 -9.69 -22.66 -17.33
N ARG A 73 -11.00 -22.39 -17.40
CA ARG A 73 -11.60 -21.68 -18.55
C ARG A 73 -11.27 -20.19 -18.49
N LEU A 74 -11.40 -19.59 -17.32
CA LEU A 74 -11.02 -18.19 -17.09
C LEU A 74 -9.52 -17.98 -17.39
N ALA A 75 -8.67 -18.88 -16.90
CA ALA A 75 -7.23 -18.85 -17.15
C ALA A 75 -6.88 -18.88 -18.64
N ARG A 76 -7.57 -19.69 -19.45
CA ARG A 76 -7.36 -19.73 -20.91
C ARG A 76 -7.70 -18.40 -21.60
N LEU A 77 -8.78 -17.74 -21.16
CA LEU A 77 -9.16 -16.42 -21.68
C LEU A 77 -8.14 -15.35 -21.28
N VAL A 78 -7.77 -15.32 -20.00
CA VAL A 78 -6.74 -14.40 -19.48
C VAL A 78 -5.43 -14.60 -20.23
N ARG A 79 -5.00 -15.85 -20.42
CA ARG A 79 -3.79 -16.17 -21.18
C ARG A 79 -3.83 -15.64 -22.61
N ALA A 80 -4.94 -15.81 -23.31
CA ALA A 80 -5.09 -15.29 -24.67
C ALA A 80 -4.96 -13.75 -24.71
N GLN A 81 -5.50 -13.05 -23.71
CA GLN A 81 -5.40 -11.60 -23.60
C GLN A 81 -3.99 -11.13 -23.20
N LEU A 82 -3.29 -11.86 -22.33
CA LEU A 82 -1.88 -11.62 -22.01
C LEU A 82 -1.01 -11.76 -23.26
N GLN A 83 -1.21 -12.83 -24.04
CA GLN A 83 -0.51 -13.06 -25.31
C GLN A 83 -0.80 -11.98 -26.35
N ALA A 84 -2.03 -11.49 -26.40
CA ALA A 84 -2.42 -10.39 -27.27
C ALA A 84 -1.95 -9.01 -26.76
N GLY A 85 -1.37 -8.92 -25.56
CA GLY A 85 -0.95 -7.66 -24.94
C GLY A 85 -2.11 -6.75 -24.53
N THR A 86 -3.34 -7.26 -24.48
CA THR A 86 -4.55 -6.49 -24.16
C THR A 86 -4.91 -6.52 -22.68
N MET A 87 -4.30 -7.42 -21.91
CA MET A 87 -4.54 -7.54 -20.48
C MET A 87 -3.60 -6.65 -19.65
N THR A 88 -4.19 -5.79 -18.83
CA THR A 88 -3.46 -4.93 -17.88
C THR A 88 -3.57 -5.41 -16.43
N ALA A 89 -4.58 -6.20 -16.06
CA ALA A 89 -4.73 -6.72 -14.70
C ALA A 89 -5.44 -8.08 -14.68
N ILE A 90 -5.10 -8.94 -13.73
CA ILE A 90 -5.79 -10.21 -13.53
C ILE A 90 -7.18 -9.95 -12.90
N PRO A 91 -8.24 -10.66 -13.31
CA PRO A 91 -9.59 -10.43 -12.78
C PRO A 91 -9.67 -10.52 -11.25
N GLU A 92 -10.34 -9.56 -10.62
CA GLU A 92 -10.46 -9.46 -9.16
C GLU A 92 -11.01 -10.76 -8.51
N ALA A 93 -11.95 -11.42 -9.19
CA ALA A 93 -12.53 -12.69 -8.74
C ALA A 93 -11.46 -13.75 -8.41
N VAL A 94 -10.33 -13.76 -9.12
CA VAL A 94 -9.20 -14.67 -8.85
C VAL A 94 -8.60 -14.39 -7.47
N PHE A 95 -8.50 -13.12 -7.06
CA PHE A 95 -7.91 -12.76 -5.78
C PHE A 95 -8.82 -13.10 -4.59
N ARG A 96 -10.14 -13.11 -4.82
CA ARG A 96 -11.18 -13.51 -3.85
C ARG A 96 -11.39 -15.02 -3.77
N ALA A 97 -10.73 -15.79 -4.64
CA ALA A 97 -10.90 -17.23 -4.73
C ALA A 97 -10.18 -18.02 -3.62
N PRO A 98 -10.71 -19.22 -3.27
CA PRO A 98 -10.01 -20.16 -2.39
C PRO A 98 -8.71 -20.66 -3.03
N ARG A 99 -7.81 -21.19 -2.21
CA ARG A 99 -6.46 -21.64 -2.62
C ARG A 99 -6.50 -22.60 -3.81
N SER A 100 -7.37 -23.60 -3.77
CA SER A 100 -7.53 -24.60 -4.82
C SER A 100 -7.87 -23.98 -6.18
N ASP A 101 -8.76 -22.98 -6.20
CA ASP A 101 -9.17 -22.29 -7.43
C ASP A 101 -8.07 -21.39 -7.97
N VAL A 102 -7.38 -20.66 -7.08
CA VAL A 102 -6.20 -19.86 -7.46
C VAL A 102 -5.11 -20.76 -8.04
N ALA A 103 -4.86 -21.93 -7.44
CA ALA A 103 -3.86 -22.87 -7.94
C ALA A 103 -4.21 -23.39 -9.33
N ARG A 104 -5.47 -23.80 -9.55
CA ARG A 104 -5.95 -24.27 -10.86
C ARG A 104 -5.93 -23.18 -11.93
N PHE A 105 -6.36 -21.97 -11.56
CA PHE A 105 -6.27 -20.79 -12.43
C PHE A 105 -4.81 -20.50 -12.82
N PHE A 106 -3.93 -20.36 -11.82
CA PHE A 106 -2.53 -20.03 -12.03
C PHE A 106 -1.87 -21.08 -12.92
N ALA A 107 -1.98 -22.37 -12.56
CA ALA A 107 -1.46 -23.48 -13.36
C ALA A 107 -1.87 -23.40 -14.84
N ALA A 108 -3.15 -23.12 -15.13
CA ALA A 108 -3.65 -23.04 -16.49
C ALA A 108 -3.18 -21.78 -17.26
N VAL A 109 -2.84 -20.69 -16.56
CA VAL A 109 -2.20 -19.50 -17.16
C VAL A 109 -0.77 -19.82 -17.60
N VAL A 110 0.00 -20.51 -16.75
CA VAL A 110 1.44 -20.77 -16.96
C VAL A 110 1.78 -22.09 -17.69
N ASP A 111 0.84 -23.05 -17.73
CA ASP A 111 0.90 -24.43 -18.28
C ASP A 111 2.03 -24.71 -19.32
N ARG A 112 1.90 -24.20 -20.55
CA ARG A 112 2.76 -24.62 -21.69
C ARG A 112 3.97 -23.73 -21.98
N HIS A 113 4.09 -22.57 -21.33
CA HIS A 113 5.15 -21.59 -21.61
C HIS A 113 6.08 -21.37 -20.40
N TRP A 114 6.13 -22.35 -19.49
CA TRP A 114 6.88 -22.23 -18.24
C TRP A 114 8.39 -21.96 -18.41
N ALA A 115 8.98 -22.46 -19.50
CA ALA A 115 10.39 -22.27 -19.83
C ALA A 115 10.65 -20.92 -20.54
N GLU A 116 9.66 -20.42 -21.27
CA GLU A 116 9.76 -19.19 -22.08
C GLU A 116 9.27 -17.95 -21.32
N GLY A 117 8.48 -18.15 -20.26
CA GLY A 117 7.88 -17.13 -19.41
C GLY A 117 6.56 -16.57 -19.94
N VAL A 118 5.79 -15.95 -19.04
CA VAL A 118 4.56 -15.23 -19.40
C VAL A 118 4.89 -13.78 -19.69
N ARG A 119 4.62 -13.33 -20.92
CA ARG A 119 4.69 -11.92 -21.32
C ARG A 119 3.37 -11.24 -21.00
N ALA A 120 3.43 -10.06 -20.39
CA ALA A 120 2.27 -9.25 -20.07
C ALA A 120 2.64 -7.80 -19.75
N ALA A 121 1.64 -6.92 -19.68
CA ALA A 121 1.82 -5.59 -19.11
C ALA A 121 2.35 -5.68 -17.66
N ALA A 122 3.13 -4.68 -17.23
CA ALA A 122 3.81 -4.69 -15.93
C ALA A 122 2.86 -4.98 -14.75
N THR A 123 1.67 -4.36 -14.75
CA THR A 123 0.65 -4.54 -13.72
C THR A 123 0.09 -5.97 -13.67
N ALA A 124 -0.15 -6.59 -14.82
CA ALA A 124 -0.59 -7.99 -14.88
C ALA A 124 0.53 -8.97 -14.45
N LEU A 125 1.80 -8.63 -14.66
CA LEU A 125 2.92 -9.40 -14.14
C LEU A 125 3.00 -9.32 -12.62
N ASP A 126 2.79 -8.15 -12.03
CA ASP A 126 2.73 -7.97 -10.58
C ASP A 126 1.59 -8.80 -9.96
N ASP A 127 0.43 -8.82 -10.60
CA ASP A 127 -0.70 -9.67 -10.20
C ASP A 127 -0.34 -11.15 -10.22
N LEU A 128 0.24 -11.65 -11.31
CA LEU A 128 0.67 -13.05 -11.42
C LEU A 128 1.72 -13.39 -10.37
N ARG A 129 2.68 -12.50 -10.11
CA ARG A 129 3.71 -12.67 -9.09
C ARG A 129 3.09 -12.70 -7.68
N HIS A 130 2.08 -11.87 -7.43
CA HIS A 130 1.33 -11.89 -6.18
C HIS A 130 0.59 -13.22 -5.97
N LEU A 131 -0.06 -13.74 -7.03
CA LEU A 131 -0.71 -15.06 -6.97
C LEU A 131 0.31 -16.19 -6.72
N ALA A 132 1.47 -16.13 -7.35
CA ALA A 132 2.56 -17.08 -7.10
C ALA A 132 3.04 -17.04 -5.64
N ALA A 133 3.28 -15.84 -5.09
CA ALA A 133 3.68 -15.66 -3.68
C ALA A 133 2.62 -16.18 -2.70
N ARG A 134 1.32 -16.04 -3.01
CA ARG A 134 0.23 -16.65 -2.22
C ARG A 134 0.30 -18.17 -2.21
N LEU A 135 0.63 -18.76 -3.36
CA LEU A 135 0.76 -20.22 -3.51
C LEU A 135 2.07 -20.76 -2.92
N GLY A 136 3.05 -19.89 -2.64
CA GLY A 136 4.37 -20.26 -2.11
C GLY A 136 5.42 -20.47 -3.18
N TYR A 137 5.18 -19.96 -4.38
CA TYR A 137 6.01 -20.17 -5.54
C TYR A 137 6.95 -18.99 -5.71
N ARG A 138 8.25 -19.27 -5.82
CA ARG A 138 9.20 -18.25 -6.22
C ARG A 138 9.05 -18.00 -7.71
N CYS A 139 9.07 -16.72 -8.07
CA CYS A 139 9.13 -16.27 -9.45
C CYS A 139 10.30 -15.32 -9.60
N ARG A 140 10.87 -15.30 -10.80
CA ARG A 140 11.85 -14.31 -11.22
C ARG A 140 11.32 -13.60 -12.45
N THR A 141 11.66 -12.34 -12.58
CA THR A 141 11.31 -11.56 -13.76
C THR A 141 12.53 -11.41 -14.64
N VAL A 142 12.39 -11.62 -15.95
CA VAL A 142 13.46 -11.39 -16.92
C VAL A 142 13.02 -10.33 -17.89
N THR A 143 13.87 -9.31 -18.06
CA THR A 143 13.64 -8.21 -18.99
C THR A 143 14.54 -8.40 -20.21
N GLU A 144 13.94 -8.46 -21.40
CA GLU A 144 14.61 -8.54 -22.69
C GLU A 144 14.12 -7.40 -23.59
N GLY A 145 14.89 -6.33 -23.70
CA GLY A 145 14.46 -5.13 -24.41
C GLY A 145 13.27 -4.46 -23.71
N ARG A 146 12.12 -4.35 -24.40
CA ARG A 146 10.87 -3.82 -23.84
C ARG A 146 9.97 -4.91 -23.23
N ASP A 147 10.34 -6.17 -23.37
CA ASP A 147 9.54 -7.29 -22.94
C ASP A 147 9.94 -7.73 -21.54
N VAL A 148 8.94 -7.93 -20.69
CA VAL A 148 9.12 -8.44 -19.33
C VAL A 148 8.41 -9.78 -19.24
N ARG A 149 9.11 -10.79 -18.72
CA ARG A 149 8.60 -12.16 -18.58
C ARG A 149 8.65 -12.63 -17.14
N LEU A 150 7.57 -13.22 -16.66
CA LEU A 150 7.55 -13.96 -15.40
C LEU A 150 8.02 -15.40 -15.64
N LEU A 151 9.11 -15.79 -15.00
CA LEU A 151 9.60 -17.17 -14.96
C LEU A 151 9.29 -17.76 -13.59
N VAL A 152 8.76 -18.98 -13.61
CA VAL A 152 8.40 -19.70 -12.39
C VAL A 152 9.29 -20.95 -12.30
N GLY A 153 9.74 -21.34 -11.11
CA GLY A 153 10.66 -22.48 -10.95
C GLY A 153 10.04 -23.83 -11.35
N ALA A 154 10.87 -24.83 -11.63
CA ALA A 154 10.43 -26.16 -12.08
C ALA A 154 9.75 -26.96 -10.96
N GLU A 155 10.10 -26.68 -9.70
CA GLU A 155 9.52 -27.26 -8.49
C GLU A 155 8.01 -26.97 -8.36
N VAL A 156 7.58 -25.82 -8.87
CA VAL A 156 6.18 -25.40 -8.88
C VAL A 156 5.35 -26.25 -9.86
N ARG A 157 5.95 -26.71 -10.95
CA ARG A 157 5.31 -27.56 -11.96
C ARG A 157 4.89 -28.91 -11.38
N ALA A 158 5.76 -29.53 -10.58
CA ALA A 158 5.47 -30.82 -9.95
C ALA A 158 4.36 -30.71 -8.89
N ALA A 159 4.34 -29.60 -8.14
CA ALA A 159 3.29 -29.33 -7.16
C ALA A 159 1.91 -29.13 -7.81
N LEU A 160 1.86 -28.41 -8.94
CA LEU A 160 0.61 -28.13 -9.65
C LEU A 160 0.08 -29.33 -10.47
N ALA A 161 0.96 -30.19 -10.98
CA ALA A 161 0.57 -31.38 -11.76
C ALA A 161 -0.13 -32.46 -10.92
N ASN A 162 0.14 -32.51 -9.61
CA ASN A 162 -0.38 -33.55 -8.72
C ASN A 162 -1.73 -33.18 -8.08
N GLY A 163 -2.32 -32.03 -8.40
CA GLY A 163 -3.63 -31.60 -7.90
C GLY A 163 -3.70 -31.39 -6.38
N THR A 164 -2.58 -31.52 -5.67
CA THR A 164 -2.48 -31.25 -4.25
C THR A 164 -2.07 -29.79 -4.07
N ASP A 165 -3.00 -28.98 -3.56
CA ASP A 165 -2.71 -27.61 -3.15
C ASP A 165 -1.77 -27.56 -1.93
N GLY A 166 -1.48 -28.71 -1.31
CA GLY A 166 -0.54 -28.86 -0.21
C GLY A 166 -0.94 -28.04 1.03
N ALA A 167 -0.19 -28.20 2.12
CA ALA A 167 -0.33 -27.23 3.20
C ALA A 167 0.12 -25.85 2.68
N PRO A 168 -0.61 -24.76 3.00
CA PRO A 168 -0.16 -23.43 2.63
C PRO A 168 1.23 -23.16 3.20
N PRO A 169 2.12 -22.51 2.43
CA PRO A 169 3.43 -22.13 2.93
C PRO A 169 3.26 -21.19 4.12
N ARG A 170 4.26 -21.09 4.98
CA ARG A 170 4.25 -20.07 6.02
C ARG A 170 4.43 -18.68 5.41
N ALA A 171 3.88 -17.69 6.09
CA ALA A 171 4.13 -16.29 5.79
C ALA A 171 5.62 -15.98 6.03
N THR A 172 6.32 -15.51 5.01
CA THR A 172 7.77 -15.25 5.07
C THR A 172 8.10 -13.88 4.48
N ILE A 173 8.99 -13.17 5.17
CA ILE A 173 9.54 -11.88 4.74
C ILE A 173 11.04 -12.08 4.53
N GLU A 174 11.57 -11.58 3.42
CA GLU A 174 13.00 -11.57 3.09
C GLU A 174 13.44 -10.14 2.77
N TRP A 175 14.75 -9.91 2.80
CA TRP A 175 15.35 -8.65 2.35
C TRP A 175 15.60 -8.73 0.85
N ASP A 176 15.00 -7.82 0.09
CA ASP A 176 15.17 -7.74 -1.35
C ASP A 176 15.76 -6.40 -1.74
N ARG A 177 16.77 -6.44 -2.62
CA ARG A 177 17.59 -5.29 -2.94
C ARG A 177 16.93 -4.43 -4.02
N ILE A 178 17.01 -3.12 -3.89
CA ILE A 178 16.54 -2.17 -4.89
C ILE A 178 17.44 -2.23 -6.12
N SER A 179 16.84 -2.41 -7.28
CA SER A 179 17.50 -2.47 -8.58
C SER A 179 17.29 -1.20 -9.41
N ALA A 180 16.18 -0.50 -9.24
CA ALA A 180 15.91 0.79 -9.90
C ALA A 180 14.97 1.68 -9.08
N ILE A 181 15.17 2.99 -9.18
CA ILE A 181 14.25 4.03 -8.70
C ILE A 181 14.17 5.10 -9.78
N GLU A 182 12.98 5.34 -10.32
CA GLU A 182 12.79 6.22 -11.47
C GLU A 182 11.58 7.15 -11.25
N PRO A 183 11.63 8.42 -11.66
CA PRO A 183 10.44 9.27 -11.70
C PRO A 183 9.35 8.64 -12.58
N ALA A 184 8.11 8.60 -12.09
CA ALA A 184 6.98 7.96 -12.75
C ALA A 184 5.84 8.93 -13.07
N GLY A 185 6.14 10.23 -13.13
CA GLY A 185 5.19 11.30 -13.42
C GLY A 185 4.33 11.65 -12.21
N GLU A 186 3.09 12.07 -12.46
CA GLU A 186 2.11 12.35 -11.42
C GLU A 186 0.95 11.36 -11.47
N ALA A 187 0.47 10.93 -10.30
CA ALA A 187 -0.64 9.99 -10.19
C ALA A 187 -1.56 10.36 -9.01
N PRO A 188 -2.84 9.99 -9.05
CA PRO A 188 -3.71 10.01 -7.87
C PRO A 188 -3.13 9.12 -6.77
N VAL A 189 -3.05 9.66 -5.56
CA VAL A 189 -2.51 8.95 -4.39
C VAL A 189 -3.53 8.91 -3.27
N TYR A 190 -3.49 7.80 -2.53
CA TYR A 190 -4.45 7.47 -1.50
C TYR A 190 -3.70 6.85 -0.32
N ASP A 191 -4.14 7.17 0.88
CA ASP A 191 -3.73 6.44 2.08
C ASP A 191 -4.84 5.51 2.51
N ILE A 192 -4.46 4.32 2.95
CA ILE A 192 -5.38 3.39 3.60
C ILE A 192 -4.94 3.20 5.04
N GLU A 193 -5.90 3.08 5.93
CA GLU A 193 -5.63 2.79 7.33
C GLU A 193 -5.94 1.34 7.64
N VAL A 194 -4.96 0.69 8.27
CA VAL A 194 -5.10 -0.63 8.87
C VAL A 194 -4.90 -0.51 10.39
N PRO A 195 -5.88 -0.95 11.21
CA PRO A 195 -5.82 -0.77 12.66
C PRO A 195 -4.70 -1.59 13.32
N GLY A 196 -4.14 -1.02 14.39
CA GLY A 196 -3.22 -1.66 15.32
C GLY A 196 -1.75 -1.64 14.90
N VAL A 197 -1.43 -2.00 13.66
CA VAL A 197 -0.02 -2.06 13.20
C VAL A 197 0.36 -0.90 12.26
N HIS A 198 -0.63 -0.25 11.64
CA HIS A 198 -0.45 0.88 10.74
C HIS A 198 0.51 0.63 9.57
N ASN A 199 0.65 -0.62 9.13
CA ASN A 199 1.46 -1.00 7.99
C ASN A 199 0.81 -2.18 7.24
N PHE A 200 1.06 -2.27 5.94
CA PHE A 200 0.44 -3.28 5.08
C PHE A 200 1.37 -3.67 3.93
N LEU A 201 0.92 -4.67 3.16
CA LEU A 201 1.64 -5.18 2.00
C LEU A 201 1.12 -4.49 0.74
N ALA A 202 1.99 -3.77 0.03
CA ALA A 202 1.71 -3.17 -1.27
C ALA A 202 2.60 -3.82 -2.34
N ASN A 203 1.98 -4.53 -3.28
CA ASN A 203 2.67 -5.30 -4.33
C ASN A 203 3.74 -6.28 -3.84
N GLY A 204 3.70 -6.70 -2.57
CA GLY A 204 4.71 -7.56 -1.96
C GLY A 204 5.80 -6.83 -1.17
N LEU A 205 5.78 -5.49 -1.11
CA LEU A 205 6.63 -4.68 -0.24
C LEU A 205 5.87 -4.20 0.99
N ILE A 206 6.57 -4.05 2.11
CA ILE A 206 5.96 -3.58 3.36
C ILE A 206 6.04 -2.05 3.42
N VAL A 207 4.86 -1.44 3.48
CA VAL A 207 4.68 0.01 3.53
C VAL A 207 3.97 0.43 4.81
N HIS A 208 4.20 1.66 5.25
CA HIS A 208 3.53 2.23 6.42
C HIS A 208 2.40 3.18 6.00
N ASN A 209 1.34 3.29 6.81
CA ASN A 209 0.35 4.37 6.68
C ASN A 209 1.07 5.73 6.84
N SER A 210 0.99 6.62 5.86
CA SER A 210 1.55 7.95 6.03
C SER A 210 0.64 8.76 6.95
N THR A 211 1.20 9.38 8.00
CA THR A 211 0.49 10.35 8.84
C THR A 211 1.32 11.63 8.95
N TYR A 212 0.66 12.77 9.15
CA TYR A 212 1.31 14.10 9.17
C TYR A 212 2.47 14.20 10.16
N ALA A 213 2.30 13.64 11.36
CA ALA A 213 3.34 13.63 12.39
C ALA A 213 4.65 12.96 11.93
N ARG A 214 4.57 11.97 11.03
CA ARG A 214 5.76 11.26 10.50
C ARG A 214 6.44 11.98 9.35
N CYS A 215 5.79 12.99 8.78
CA CYS A 215 6.36 13.87 7.76
C CYS A 215 6.97 15.14 8.37
N GLY A 216 7.10 15.22 9.71
CA GLY A 216 7.62 16.38 10.42
C GLY A 216 6.60 17.51 10.60
N ILE A 217 5.32 17.27 10.27
CA ILE A 217 4.26 18.25 10.50
C ILE A 217 3.75 18.13 11.93
N ILE A 218 3.95 19.20 12.68
CA ILE A 218 3.44 19.38 14.03
C ILE A 218 2.27 20.36 13.97
N VAL A 219 1.16 20.01 14.60
CA VAL A 219 0.02 20.91 14.78
C VAL A 219 -0.01 21.36 16.23
N ASN A 220 0.31 22.63 16.46
CA ASN A 220 0.18 23.24 17.78
C ASN A 220 -1.23 23.79 17.94
N VAL A 221 -1.89 23.43 19.04
CA VAL A 221 -3.26 23.87 19.36
C VAL A 221 -3.33 24.20 20.84
N THR A 222 -3.96 25.32 21.18
CA THR A 222 -4.32 25.65 22.56
C THR A 222 -5.56 24.85 22.98
N PRO A 223 -5.63 24.31 24.21
CA PRO A 223 -6.82 23.61 24.70
C PRO A 223 -8.10 24.43 24.50
N PHE A 224 -9.18 23.77 24.10
CA PHE A 224 -10.49 24.41 24.03
C PHE A 224 -11.10 24.43 25.42
N GLU A 225 -11.62 25.60 25.79
CA GLU A 225 -12.26 25.82 27.08
C GLU A 225 -13.78 25.62 26.98
N PRO A 226 -14.46 25.33 28.10
CA PRO A 226 -15.92 25.19 28.11
C PRO A 226 -16.63 26.37 27.45
N GLU A 227 -17.64 26.04 26.64
CA GLU A 227 -18.46 26.99 25.85
C GLU A 227 -17.70 27.84 24.82
N TRP A 228 -16.45 27.50 24.48
CA TRP A 228 -15.80 28.07 23.31
C TRP A 228 -16.53 27.69 22.01
N GLU A 229 -16.73 28.66 21.12
CA GLU A 229 -17.35 28.45 19.81
C GLU A 229 -16.53 29.14 18.71
N GLY A 230 -16.35 28.49 17.56
CA GLY A 230 -15.74 29.10 16.37
C GLY A 230 -15.00 28.11 15.46
N HIS A 231 -14.30 28.64 14.46
CA HIS A 231 -13.31 27.88 13.70
C HIS A 231 -12.00 27.78 14.48
N VAL A 232 -11.43 26.60 14.60
CA VAL A 232 -10.13 26.42 15.25
C VAL A 232 -9.03 26.97 14.34
N THR A 233 -8.20 27.88 14.87
CA THR A 233 -6.96 28.30 14.20
C THR A 233 -5.86 27.32 14.59
N LEU A 234 -5.29 26.63 13.60
CA LEU A 234 -4.22 25.66 13.77
C LEU A 234 -2.88 26.28 13.37
N GLU A 235 -1.86 26.09 14.20
CA GLU A 235 -0.49 26.44 13.85
C GLU A 235 0.23 25.19 13.35
N PHE A 236 0.80 25.27 12.14
CA PHE A 236 1.58 24.19 11.55
C PHE A 236 3.06 24.53 11.59
N SER A 237 3.86 23.60 12.10
CA SER A 237 5.32 23.64 12.02
C SER A 237 5.82 22.45 11.20
N ASN A 238 6.71 22.71 10.23
CA ASN A 238 7.44 21.66 9.52
C ASN A 238 8.85 21.56 10.10
N THR A 239 9.12 20.49 10.85
CA THR A 239 10.42 20.22 11.46
C THR A 239 11.31 19.29 10.61
N SER A 240 10.82 18.88 9.44
CA SER A 240 11.56 18.10 8.45
C SER A 240 12.31 19.02 7.47
N PRO A 241 13.49 18.60 6.94
CA PRO A 241 14.15 19.32 5.85
C PRO A 241 13.40 19.19 4.50
N LEU A 242 12.38 18.34 4.42
CA LEU A 242 11.60 18.11 3.21
C LEU A 242 10.33 18.99 3.18
N PRO A 243 9.95 19.56 2.03
CA PRO A 243 8.70 20.30 1.91
C PRO A 243 7.50 19.37 2.08
N ALA A 244 6.51 19.78 2.88
CA ALA A 244 5.26 19.07 3.09
C ALA A 244 4.08 19.82 2.44
N LYS A 245 3.24 19.08 1.70
CA LYS A 245 1.97 19.61 1.16
C LYS A 245 0.83 19.13 2.06
N ILE A 246 0.10 20.09 2.63
CA ILE A 246 -1.13 19.88 3.41
C ILE A 246 -2.30 20.32 2.52
N TYR A 247 -3.30 19.47 2.38
CA TYR A 247 -4.46 19.64 1.52
C TYR A 247 -5.69 20.03 2.35
N ALA A 248 -6.52 20.91 1.79
CA ALA A 248 -7.78 21.26 2.45
C ALA A 248 -8.69 20.03 2.60
N ASN A 249 -9.42 19.98 3.72
CA ASN A 249 -10.41 18.94 4.08
C ASN A 249 -9.85 17.55 4.45
N GLU A 250 -8.56 17.40 4.69
CA GLU A 250 -8.00 16.15 5.24
C GLU A 250 -7.89 16.20 6.78
N GLY A 251 -7.78 15.03 7.41
CA GLY A 251 -7.56 14.93 8.85
C GLY A 251 -6.12 15.32 9.22
N VAL A 252 -5.96 16.48 9.86
CA VAL A 252 -4.65 17.04 10.25
C VAL A 252 -4.40 17.07 11.76
N ALA A 253 -5.46 16.98 12.57
CA ALA A 253 -5.40 16.94 14.02
C ALA A 253 -6.60 16.15 14.57
N GLN A 254 -6.51 15.74 15.82
CA GLN A 254 -7.60 15.10 16.56
C GLN A 254 -7.97 15.98 17.77
N VAL A 255 -9.26 16.15 18.00
CA VAL A 255 -9.79 16.79 19.21
C VAL A 255 -10.31 15.70 20.14
N ILE A 256 -9.92 15.75 21.39
CA ILE A 256 -10.37 14.83 22.43
C ILE A 256 -11.19 15.63 23.43
N PHE A 257 -12.41 15.20 23.68
CA PHE A 257 -13.31 15.82 24.65
C PHE A 257 -13.19 15.10 25.99
N PHE A 258 -13.03 15.87 27.05
CA PHE A 258 -13.05 15.39 28.43
C PHE A 258 -14.28 15.99 29.11
N GLU A 259 -15.10 15.14 29.70
CA GLU A 259 -16.24 15.57 30.52
C GLU A 259 -15.73 16.03 31.89
N ALA A 260 -16.26 17.15 32.38
CA ALA A 260 -15.97 17.64 33.72
C ALA A 260 -16.94 17.02 34.73
N ASP A 261 -16.48 16.78 35.95
CA ASP A 261 -17.32 16.25 37.04
C ASP A 261 -18.38 17.26 37.51
N GLU A 262 -18.17 18.55 37.22
CA GLU A 262 -19.05 19.64 37.59
C GLU A 262 -19.15 20.70 36.48
N SER A 263 -20.22 21.50 36.54
CA SER A 263 -20.42 22.62 35.62
C SER A 263 -19.36 23.69 35.85
N CYS A 264 -18.84 24.25 34.76
CA CYS A 264 -17.86 25.33 34.81
C CYS A 264 -18.47 26.60 35.46
N GLU A 265 -17.83 27.15 36.50
CA GLU A 265 -18.30 28.36 37.20
C GLU A 265 -18.20 29.63 36.34
N THR A 266 -17.21 29.70 35.45
CA THR A 266 -17.02 30.82 34.51
C THR A 266 -16.42 30.27 33.23
N SER A 267 -17.23 30.22 32.18
CA SER A 267 -16.84 29.65 30.90
C SER A 267 -16.01 30.61 30.05
N TYR A 268 -15.51 30.12 28.90
CA TYR A 268 -14.86 30.97 27.91
C TYR A 268 -15.80 32.08 27.40
N LYS A 269 -17.09 31.78 27.32
CA LYS A 269 -18.15 32.70 26.89
C LYS A 269 -18.43 33.74 27.96
N ASP A 270 -18.55 33.35 29.23
CA ASP A 270 -18.85 34.25 30.35
C ASP A 270 -17.80 35.35 30.51
N ARG A 271 -16.52 34.99 30.37
CA ARG A 271 -15.41 35.96 30.47
C ARG A 271 -15.22 36.82 29.21
N GLY A 272 -16.08 36.70 28.20
CA GLY A 272 -15.94 37.43 26.94
C GLY A 272 -14.64 37.11 26.21
N GLY A 273 -14.29 35.83 26.11
CA GLY A 273 -12.99 35.39 25.61
C GLY A 273 -12.65 35.95 24.22
N LYS A 274 -11.39 36.37 24.05
CA LYS A 274 -10.87 37.12 22.89
C LYS A 274 -11.19 36.50 21.52
N TYR A 275 -11.33 35.19 21.46
CA TYR A 275 -11.47 34.40 20.25
C TYR A 275 -12.85 33.73 20.12
N GLN A 276 -13.84 34.17 20.91
CA GLN A 276 -15.20 33.63 20.83
C GLN A 276 -15.84 33.97 19.47
N GLY A 277 -16.44 32.98 18.83
CA GLY A 277 -17.09 33.10 17.53
C GLY A 277 -16.13 33.35 16.37
N GLN A 278 -14.83 33.06 16.52
CA GLN A 278 -13.85 33.38 15.49
C GLN A 278 -14.10 32.62 14.18
N LYS A 279 -13.77 33.26 13.05
CA LYS A 279 -13.92 32.69 11.70
C LYS A 279 -12.62 32.83 10.92
N GLY A 280 -12.34 31.85 10.07
CA GLY A 280 -11.12 31.82 9.27
C GLY A 280 -9.85 31.73 10.13
N VAL A 281 -8.74 32.28 9.62
CA VAL A 281 -7.44 32.35 10.34
C VAL A 281 -7.39 33.66 11.11
N THR A 282 -7.74 33.61 12.40
CA THR A 282 -7.74 34.81 13.26
C THR A 282 -6.35 35.05 13.83
N LEU A 283 -5.81 36.25 13.63
CA LEU A 283 -4.49 36.63 14.14
C LEU A 283 -4.50 36.90 15.65
N PRO A 284 -3.34 36.83 16.33
CA PRO A 284 -3.24 37.10 17.77
C PRO A 284 -3.81 38.47 18.15
N LYS A 285 -4.59 38.51 19.23
CA LYS A 285 -5.18 39.73 19.81
C LYS A 285 -4.52 40.08 21.15
N THR A 286 -3.92 41.27 21.22
CA THR A 286 -3.38 41.87 22.45
C THR A 286 -4.47 42.18 23.45
#